data_AF-A0A0L0LL80-F1
#
_entry.id   AF-A0A0L0LL80-F1
#
_cell.length_a   1.000
_cell.length_b   1.000
_cell.length_c   1.000
_cell.angle_alpha   90.00
_cell.angle_beta   90.00
_cell.angle_gamma   90.00
#
_symmetry.space_group_name_H-M   'P 1'
#
loop_
_entity.id
_entity.type
_entity.pdbx_description
1 polymer ?
#
loop_
_entity_poly.entity_id
_entity_poly.type
_entity_poly.pdbx_seq_one_letter_code
_entity_poly.pdbx_strand_id
1 'polypeptide(L)'
;MRGTVPRIKVMQTVITPVKTEERTKLGIRPGDTVRVHQKIVEKGKTRTQVFEGLVLAVKHGTEAGATFTVRATMSGIGVERIFPLFAPFIEKIEIVRRSKVRRAKLYFIREKVAREVKRQLRNMRMMNVSTDDFAEKEVAEPIAETAPPIEAAPEADMSAEEAQAVEVAVEEAAPVAEEKAEAPAA
;
A
#
# COMPACT_ATOMS: atom_id res chain seq x y z
N MET A 1 -29.08 27.38 -43.67
CA MET A 1 -27.85 27.18 -42.86
C MET A 1 -28.11 26.08 -41.84
N ARG A 2 -27.38 24.96 -41.91
CA ARG A 2 -27.50 23.87 -40.91
C ARG A 2 -26.54 24.20 -39.77
N GLY A 3 -27.07 24.63 -38.63
CA GLY A 3 -26.27 24.94 -37.45
C GLY A 3 -25.55 23.69 -36.95
N THR A 4 -24.23 23.77 -36.85
CA THR A 4 -23.40 22.75 -36.23
C THR A 4 -23.68 22.76 -34.73
N VAL A 5 -24.43 21.77 -34.24
CA VAL A 5 -24.64 21.58 -32.80
C VAL A 5 -23.29 21.29 -32.13
N PRO A 6 -22.88 22.05 -31.11
CA PRO A 6 -21.63 21.80 -30.41
C PRO A 6 -21.72 20.47 -29.67
N ARG A 7 -20.75 19.59 -29.94
CA ARG A 7 -20.59 18.29 -29.28
C ARG A 7 -20.25 18.56 -27.82
N ILE A 8 -21.25 18.44 -26.94
CA ILE A 8 -21.09 18.53 -25.49
C ILE A 8 -19.98 17.56 -25.09
N LYS A 9 -18.88 18.10 -24.58
CA LYS A 9 -17.80 17.32 -23.99
C LYS A 9 -18.33 16.76 -22.68
N VAL A 10 -18.87 15.56 -22.75
CA VAL A 10 -19.30 14.80 -21.56
C VAL A 10 -18.04 14.61 -20.71
N MET A 11 -17.88 15.43 -19.67
CA MET A 11 -16.92 15.17 -18.61
C MET A 11 -17.29 13.78 -18.07
N GLN A 12 -16.35 12.84 -18.15
CA GLN A 12 -16.49 11.54 -17.51
C GLN A 12 -16.51 11.78 -16.00
N THR A 13 -17.69 12.01 -15.44
CA THR A 13 -17.88 11.96 -14.01
C THR A 13 -17.63 10.52 -13.59
N VAL A 14 -16.48 10.28 -12.97
CA VAL A 14 -16.13 8.99 -12.41
C VAL A 14 -17.00 8.79 -11.17
N ILE A 15 -18.18 8.20 -11.36
CA ILE A 15 -19.20 7.95 -10.31
C ILE A 15 -18.76 6.84 -9.33
N THR A 16 -17.68 6.12 -9.63
CA THR A 16 -17.31 4.91 -8.90
C THR A 16 -16.84 5.22 -7.47
N PRO A 17 -17.42 4.55 -6.46
CA PRO A 17 -17.05 4.73 -5.04
C PRO A 17 -15.70 4.07 -4.67
N VAL A 18 -14.97 3.51 -5.65
CA VAL A 18 -13.78 2.69 -5.42
C VAL A 18 -12.59 3.30 -6.16
N LYS A 19 -11.44 3.32 -5.49
CA LYS A 19 -10.16 3.79 -6.03
C LYS A 19 -9.58 2.78 -7.02
N THR A 20 -9.98 2.88 -8.28
CA THR A 20 -9.62 1.95 -9.36
C THR A 20 -8.11 1.90 -9.63
N GLU A 21 -7.44 3.04 -9.57
CA GLU A 21 -6.01 3.14 -9.88
C GLU A 21 -5.15 2.40 -8.85
N GLU A 22 -5.36 2.64 -7.55
CA GLU A 22 -4.65 1.97 -6.46
C GLU A 22 -4.81 0.43 -6.55
N ARG A 23 -6.02 -0.05 -6.87
CA ARG A 23 -6.29 -1.48 -6.98
C ARG A 23 -5.64 -2.12 -8.20
N THR A 24 -5.53 -1.39 -9.30
CA THR A 24 -4.85 -1.83 -10.52
C THR A 24 -3.35 -1.96 -10.29
N LYS A 25 -2.74 -1.01 -9.58
CA LYS A 25 -1.30 -0.98 -9.26
C LYS A 25 -0.84 -2.20 -8.44
N LEU A 26 -1.70 -2.78 -7.60
CA LEU A 26 -1.36 -3.97 -6.78
C LEU A 26 -0.87 -5.17 -7.61
N GLY A 27 -1.32 -5.30 -8.87
CA GLY A 27 -0.79 -6.29 -9.80
C GLY A 27 -0.84 -7.74 -9.28
N ILE A 28 -1.99 -8.16 -8.74
CA ILE A 28 -2.19 -9.48 -8.13
C ILE A 28 -1.94 -10.58 -9.16
N ARG A 29 -1.14 -11.58 -8.78
CA ARG A 29 -0.81 -12.72 -9.65
C ARG A 29 -1.22 -14.05 -8.99
N PRO A 30 -1.48 -15.09 -9.79
CA PRO A 30 -1.60 -16.45 -9.26
C PRO A 30 -0.35 -16.83 -8.47
N GLY A 31 -0.51 -17.51 -7.35
CA GLY A 31 0.61 -17.88 -6.45
C GLY A 31 0.96 -16.85 -5.39
N ASP A 32 0.34 -15.66 -5.43
CA ASP A 32 0.42 -14.69 -4.34
C ASP A 32 -0.39 -15.17 -3.13
N THR A 33 0.08 -14.88 -1.94
CA THR A 33 -0.67 -15.01 -0.69
C THR A 33 -1.18 -13.63 -0.31
N VAL A 34 -2.50 -13.49 -0.22
CA VAL A 34 -3.17 -12.21 -0.04
C VAL A 34 -4.03 -12.23 1.22
N ARG A 35 -4.08 -11.09 1.91
CA ARG A 35 -5.04 -10.81 2.99
C ARG A 35 -6.06 -9.83 2.45
N VAL A 36 -7.32 -10.25 2.42
CA VAL A 36 -8.44 -9.44 1.95
C VAL A 36 -9.25 -9.01 3.15
N HIS A 37 -9.34 -7.70 3.36
CA HIS A 37 -10.17 -7.10 4.40
C HIS A 37 -11.57 -6.85 3.84
N GLN A 38 -12.53 -7.64 4.27
CA GLN A 38 -13.92 -7.57 3.82
C GLN A 38 -14.78 -6.90 4.88
N LYS A 39 -15.49 -5.85 4.49
CA LYS A 39 -16.55 -5.24 5.29
C LYS A 39 -17.81 -6.09 5.18
N ILE A 40 -18.26 -6.63 6.31
CA ILE A 40 -19.49 -7.41 6.42
C ILE A 40 -20.48 -6.61 7.27
N VAL A 41 -21.69 -6.41 6.74
CA VAL A 41 -22.79 -5.73 7.44
C VAL A 41 -23.79 -6.78 7.90
N GLU A 42 -23.91 -6.98 9.21
CA GLU A 42 -24.85 -7.93 9.82
C GLU A 42 -25.83 -7.15 10.70
N LYS A 43 -27.11 -7.15 10.35
CA LYS A 43 -28.20 -6.55 11.15
C LYS A 43 -27.90 -5.11 11.62
N GLY A 44 -27.29 -4.30 10.75
CA GLY A 44 -26.94 -2.90 11.03
C GLY A 44 -25.59 -2.68 11.71
N LYS A 45 -24.87 -3.73 12.13
CA LYS A 45 -23.50 -3.64 12.65
C LYS A 45 -22.50 -3.97 11.54
N THR A 46 -21.45 -3.18 11.43
CA THR A 46 -20.36 -3.43 10.46
C THR A 46 -19.15 -4.02 11.17
N ARG A 47 -18.61 -5.11 10.62
CA ARG A 47 -17.32 -5.67 11.06
C ARG A 47 -16.42 -5.93 9.86
N THR A 48 -15.11 -5.81 10.07
CA THR A 48 -14.11 -6.17 9.08
C THR A 48 -13.66 -7.62 9.34
N GLN A 49 -13.92 -8.51 8.39
CA GLN A 49 -13.41 -9.88 8.39
C GLN A 49 -12.20 -9.96 7.47
N VAL A 50 -11.09 -10.52 7.97
CA VAL A 50 -9.90 -10.77 7.16
C VAL A 50 -9.93 -12.20 6.63
N PHE A 51 -9.73 -12.34 5.32
CA PHE A 51 -9.55 -13.63 4.66
C PHE A 51 -8.14 -13.72 4.09
N GLU A 52 -7.34 -14.63 4.63
CA GLU A 52 -5.97 -14.86 4.19
C GLU A 52 -5.87 -16.18 3.42
N GLY A 53 -5.26 -16.15 2.23
CA GLY A 53 -5.03 -17.37 1.48
C GLY A 53 -4.26 -17.17 0.19
N LEU A 54 -4.10 -18.26 -0.54
CA LEU A 54 -3.36 -18.32 -1.79
C LEU A 54 -4.26 -18.04 -2.99
N VAL A 55 -3.82 -17.15 -3.89
CA VAL A 55 -4.51 -16.84 -5.14
C VAL A 55 -4.34 -18.00 -6.13
N LEU A 56 -5.43 -18.68 -6.45
CA LEU A 56 -5.44 -19.79 -7.40
C LEU A 56 -5.45 -19.30 -8.85
N ALA A 57 -6.25 -18.26 -9.11
CA ALA A 57 -6.50 -17.75 -10.45
C ALA A 57 -6.90 -16.29 -10.39
N VAL A 58 -6.51 -15.53 -11.41
CA VAL A 58 -6.96 -14.17 -11.68
C VAL A 58 -7.62 -14.18 -13.05
N LYS A 59 -8.81 -13.59 -13.16
CA LYS A 59 -9.59 -13.45 -14.40
C LYS A 59 -9.74 -11.97 -14.72
N HIS A 60 -9.79 -11.65 -16.02
CA HIS A 60 -10.00 -10.30 -16.55
C HIS A 60 -8.92 -9.26 -16.15
N GLY A 61 -7.81 -9.68 -15.55
CA GLY A 61 -6.63 -8.85 -15.31
C GLY A 61 -6.93 -7.56 -14.54
N THR A 62 -6.90 -6.43 -15.26
CA THR A 62 -7.11 -5.07 -14.75
C THR A 62 -8.42 -4.44 -15.22
N GLU A 63 -9.26 -5.19 -15.95
CA GLU A 63 -10.58 -4.72 -16.40
C GLU A 63 -11.53 -4.58 -15.21
N ALA A 64 -12.59 -3.78 -15.34
CA ALA A 64 -13.60 -3.59 -14.27
C ALA A 64 -14.23 -4.92 -13.76
N GLY A 65 -14.27 -5.96 -14.60
CA GLY A 65 -14.73 -7.31 -14.24
C GLY A 65 -13.66 -8.22 -13.63
N ALA A 66 -12.49 -7.68 -13.28
CA ALA A 66 -11.38 -8.42 -12.69
C ALA A 66 -11.81 -9.14 -11.42
N THR A 67 -11.59 -10.45 -11.39
CA THR A 67 -11.88 -11.29 -10.24
C THR A 67 -10.68 -12.17 -9.94
N PHE A 68 -10.45 -12.45 -8.66
CA PHE A 68 -9.42 -13.38 -8.23
C PHE A 68 -10.00 -14.37 -7.25
N THR A 69 -9.53 -15.61 -7.32
CA THR A 69 -9.99 -16.71 -6.45
C THR A 69 -8.93 -17.00 -5.42
N VAL A 70 -9.28 -16.90 -4.15
CA VAL A 70 -8.39 -17.15 -3.01
C VAL A 70 -8.81 -18.45 -2.33
N ARG A 71 -7.85 -19.33 -2.08
CA ARG A 71 -8.03 -20.58 -1.34
C ARG A 71 -7.31 -20.50 0.01
N ALA A 72 -8.05 -20.83 1.06
CA ALA A 72 -7.53 -20.96 2.42
C ALA A 72 -8.00 -22.29 3.01
N THR A 73 -7.29 -22.79 4.02
CA THR A 73 -7.79 -23.89 4.85
C THR A 73 -8.23 -23.28 6.18
N MET A 74 -9.53 -23.27 6.45
CA MET A 74 -10.09 -22.71 7.67
C MET A 74 -10.76 -23.85 8.45
N SER A 75 -10.38 -24.02 9.71
CA SER A 75 -10.90 -25.09 10.58
C SER A 75 -10.82 -26.49 9.95
N GLY A 76 -9.73 -26.78 9.24
CA GLY A 76 -9.51 -28.07 8.56
C GLY A 76 -10.27 -28.26 7.23
N ILE A 77 -11.12 -27.31 6.83
CA ILE A 77 -11.88 -27.37 5.58
C ILE A 77 -11.26 -26.39 4.57
N GLY A 78 -11.09 -26.85 3.32
CA GLY A 78 -10.64 -25.99 2.22
C GLY A 78 -11.75 -25.05 1.78
N VAL A 79 -11.59 -23.76 2.04
CA VAL A 79 -12.55 -22.71 1.66
C VAL A 79 -11.98 -21.93 0.48
N GLU A 80 -12.80 -21.73 -0.54
CA GLU A 80 -12.48 -20.88 -1.68
C GLU A 80 -13.45 -19.70 -1.74
N ARG A 81 -12.92 -18.49 -1.91
CA ARG A 81 -13.70 -17.28 -2.12
C ARG A 81 -13.26 -16.58 -3.40
N ILE A 82 -14.24 -16.10 -4.15
CA ILE A 82 -14.01 -15.30 -5.35
C ILE A 82 -14.26 -13.84 -4.99
N PHE A 83 -13.27 -13.00 -5.21
CA PHE A 83 -13.34 -11.58 -4.92
C PHE A 83 -13.25 -10.77 -6.22
N PRO A 84 -14.19 -9.87 -6.49
CA PRO A 84 -14.02 -8.83 -7.49
C PRO A 84 -12.97 -7.83 -7.01
N LEU A 85 -12.04 -7.44 -7.87
CA LEU A 85 -10.93 -6.56 -7.54
C LEU A 85 -11.39 -5.14 -7.15
N PHE A 86 -12.48 -4.68 -7.79
CA PHE A 86 -13.09 -3.36 -7.61
C PHE A 86 -14.37 -3.37 -6.77
N ALA A 87 -14.57 -4.40 -5.93
CA ALA A 87 -15.75 -4.46 -5.07
C ALA A 87 -15.70 -3.43 -3.92
N PRO A 88 -16.79 -2.69 -3.65
CA PRO A 88 -16.84 -1.67 -2.59
C PRO A 88 -16.84 -2.24 -1.17
N PHE A 89 -17.17 -3.53 -1.00
CA PHE A 89 -17.11 -4.19 0.30
C PHE A 89 -15.68 -4.60 0.70
N ILE A 90 -14.68 -4.41 -0.17
CA ILE A 90 -13.29 -4.70 0.15
C ILE A 90 -12.62 -3.41 0.60
N GLU A 91 -12.18 -3.34 1.84
CA GLU A 91 -11.52 -2.16 2.41
C GLU A 91 -10.06 -2.09 1.93
N LYS A 92 -9.31 -3.17 2.13
CA LYS A 92 -7.88 -3.26 1.79
C LYS A 92 -7.54 -4.66 1.26
N ILE A 93 -6.58 -4.71 0.34
CA ILE A 93 -5.94 -5.94 -0.11
C ILE A 93 -4.45 -5.80 0.16
N GLU A 94 -3.90 -6.72 0.94
CA GLU A 94 -2.47 -6.79 1.26
C GLU A 94 -1.87 -8.03 0.62
N ILE A 95 -0.73 -7.89 -0.05
CA ILE A 95 0.06 -9.01 -0.55
C ILE A 95 1.09 -9.34 0.52
N VAL A 96 0.87 -10.45 1.22
CA VAL A 96 1.78 -10.94 2.27
C VAL A 96 3.04 -11.52 1.64
N ARG A 97 2.85 -12.24 0.54
CA ARG A 97 3.93 -13.04 -0.03
C ARG A 97 3.69 -13.30 -1.51
N ARG A 98 4.72 -13.12 -2.32
CA ARG A 98 4.72 -13.46 -3.75
C ARG A 98 5.52 -14.73 -4.02
N SER A 99 4.87 -15.72 -4.65
CA SER A 99 5.55 -16.94 -5.11
C SER A 99 5.48 -17.00 -6.63
N LYS A 100 6.64 -17.18 -7.28
CA LYS A 100 6.67 -17.36 -8.74
C LYS A 100 5.90 -18.63 -9.10
N VAL A 101 4.98 -18.59 -10.05
CA VAL A 101 4.29 -19.80 -10.55
C VAL A 101 4.39 -19.90 -12.06
N ARG A 102 4.35 -21.14 -12.57
CA ARG A 102 4.49 -21.46 -14.01
C ARG A 102 3.13 -21.54 -14.69
N ARG A 103 2.06 -21.80 -13.93
CA ARG A 103 0.69 -21.94 -14.42
C ARG A 103 -0.12 -20.71 -14.04
N ALA A 104 -0.98 -20.25 -14.96
CA ALA A 104 -1.90 -19.14 -14.71
C ALA A 104 -3.07 -19.52 -13.77
N LYS A 105 -3.41 -20.81 -13.68
CA LYS A 105 -4.47 -21.33 -12.80
C LYS A 105 -3.93 -22.51 -11.99
N LEU A 106 -4.04 -22.44 -10.67
CA LEU A 106 -3.44 -23.40 -9.74
C LEU A 106 -4.47 -24.40 -9.17
N TYR A 107 -5.45 -24.82 -9.96
CA TYR A 107 -6.51 -25.71 -9.50
C TYR A 107 -6.01 -27.06 -8.95
N PHE A 108 -4.83 -27.51 -9.40
CA PHE A 108 -4.18 -28.70 -8.88
C PHE A 108 -3.92 -28.65 -7.36
N ILE A 109 -3.91 -27.46 -6.74
CA ILE A 109 -3.74 -27.30 -5.28
C ILE A 109 -4.92 -27.90 -4.50
N ARG A 110 -6.09 -28.09 -5.13
CA ARG A 110 -7.27 -28.66 -4.50
C ARG A 110 -7.09 -30.13 -4.12
N GLU A 111 -6.42 -30.88 -4.97
CA GLU A 111 -6.25 -32.34 -4.86
C GLU A 111 -4.96 -32.72 -4.11
N LYS A 112 -4.04 -31.77 -3.95
CA LYS A 112 -2.72 -32.05 -3.39
C LYS A 112 -2.64 -31.86 -1.89
N VAL A 113 -1.81 -32.70 -1.28
CA VAL A 113 -1.43 -32.57 0.13
C VAL A 113 -0.64 -31.26 0.32
N ALA A 114 -0.88 -30.56 1.43
CA ALA A 114 -0.25 -29.27 1.75
C ALA A 114 1.28 -29.28 1.61
N ARG A 115 1.94 -30.40 1.95
CA ARG A 115 3.39 -30.58 1.80
C ARG A 115 3.84 -30.50 0.34
N GLU A 116 3.09 -31.10 -0.57
CA GLU A 116 3.39 -31.08 -1.99
C GLU A 116 3.16 -29.70 -2.60
N VAL A 117 2.07 -29.04 -2.21
CA VAL A 117 1.79 -27.65 -2.60
C VAL A 117 2.94 -26.74 -2.16
N LYS A 118 3.38 -26.85 -0.90
CA LYS A 118 4.50 -26.07 -0.37
C LYS A 118 5.79 -26.35 -1.14
N ARG A 119 6.09 -27.61 -1.49
CA ARG A 119 7.26 -27.97 -2.31
C ARG A 119 7.20 -27.35 -3.70
N GLN A 120 6.05 -27.44 -4.36
CA GLN A 120 5.88 -26.89 -5.70
C GLN A 120 5.97 -25.37 -5.73
N LEU A 121 5.49 -24.68 -4.69
CA LEU A 121 5.64 -23.23 -4.54
C LEU A 121 7.07 -22.83 -4.14
N ARG A 122 7.75 -23.63 -3.29
CA ARG A 122 9.14 -23.36 -2.83
C ARG A 122 10.18 -23.54 -3.92
N ASN A 123 9.98 -24.48 -4.84
CA ASN A 123 10.89 -24.69 -5.98
C ASN A 123 10.89 -23.50 -6.95
N MET A 124 10.04 -22.50 -6.71
CA MET A 124 9.89 -21.33 -7.55
C MET A 124 10.36 -20.13 -6.75
N ARG A 125 11.36 -19.42 -7.29
CA ARG A 125 12.07 -18.29 -6.68
C ARG A 125 11.14 -17.44 -5.82
N MET A 126 11.40 -17.44 -4.51
CA MET A 126 10.73 -16.59 -3.54
C MET A 126 11.02 -15.13 -3.95
N MET A 127 9.98 -14.34 -4.17
CA MET A 127 10.11 -12.90 -4.30
C MET A 127 9.54 -12.33 -3.00
N ASN A 128 10.42 -11.84 -2.12
CA ASN A 128 9.98 -11.08 -0.96
C ASN A 128 9.64 -9.69 -1.49
N VAL A 129 8.39 -9.53 -1.92
CA VAL A 129 7.81 -8.24 -2.27
C VAL A 129 6.50 -8.17 -1.52
N SER A 130 6.51 -7.40 -0.45
CA SER A 130 5.34 -6.94 0.30
C SER A 130 4.71 -5.77 -0.42
N THR A 131 3.44 -5.49 -0.13
CA THR A 131 2.75 -4.31 -0.68
C THR A 131 3.45 -2.99 -0.30
N ASP A 132 4.20 -2.97 0.82
CA ASP A 132 4.98 -1.81 1.26
C ASP A 132 6.12 -1.45 0.30
N ASP A 133 6.71 -2.44 -0.40
CA ASP A 133 7.78 -2.21 -1.39
C ASP A 133 7.29 -1.46 -2.64
N PHE A 134 5.98 -1.46 -2.92
CA PHE A 134 5.40 -0.68 -4.02
C PHE A 134 5.07 0.76 -3.64
N ALA A 135 4.92 1.07 -2.35
CA ALA A 135 4.65 2.41 -1.87
C ALA A 135 5.93 3.25 -1.80
N GLU A 136 7.03 2.66 -1.37
CA GLU A 136 8.33 3.36 -1.25
C GLU A 136 8.92 3.76 -2.62
N LYS A 137 8.55 3.04 -3.68
CA LYS A 137 9.05 3.33 -5.04
C LYS A 137 8.44 4.59 -5.68
N GLU A 138 7.34 5.12 -5.14
CA GLU A 138 6.71 6.35 -5.64
C GLU A 138 7.18 7.62 -4.91
N VAL A 139 7.94 7.52 -3.80
CA VAL A 139 8.49 8.70 -3.09
C VAL A 139 9.88 9.10 -3.61
N ALA A 140 10.50 8.29 -4.47
CA ALA A 140 11.87 8.51 -4.98
C ALA A 140 11.96 9.29 -6.31
N GLU A 141 10.84 9.74 -6.89
CA GLU A 141 10.86 10.68 -8.01
C GLU A 141 9.91 11.85 -7.71
N PRO A 142 10.43 12.92 -7.09
CA PRO A 142 10.66 14.18 -7.82
C PRO A 142 11.94 14.90 -7.30
N ILE A 143 12.72 15.76 -7.94
CA ILE A 143 12.49 16.88 -8.86
C ILE A 143 13.86 17.09 -9.53
N ALA A 144 14.01 16.78 -10.81
CA ALA A 144 15.26 17.06 -11.55
C ALA A 144 14.91 17.65 -12.91
N GLU A 145 14.31 18.83 -12.92
CA GLU A 145 14.28 19.67 -14.10
C GLU A 145 14.28 21.16 -13.70
N THR A 146 15.38 21.82 -14.09
CA THR A 146 15.49 23.25 -14.43
C THR A 146 15.28 24.32 -13.35
N ALA A 147 16.37 24.73 -12.71
CA ALA A 147 16.62 26.14 -12.41
C ALA A 147 17.56 26.70 -13.50
N PRO A 148 17.30 27.88 -14.10
CA PRO A 148 18.24 28.50 -15.04
C PRO A 148 19.48 29.05 -14.31
N PRO A 149 20.68 29.08 -14.94
CA PRO A 149 21.87 29.67 -14.33
C PRO A 149 21.73 31.19 -14.26
N ILE A 150 21.88 31.74 -13.05
CA ILE A 150 22.09 33.17 -12.84
C ILE A 150 23.59 33.42 -12.99
N GLU A 151 24.02 33.85 -14.17
CA GLU A 151 25.27 34.57 -14.37
C GLU A 151 24.97 36.08 -14.44
N ALA A 152 25.48 36.83 -13.48
CA ALA A 152 26.11 38.16 -13.64
C ALA A 152 26.12 38.90 -12.29
N ALA A 153 27.32 39.06 -11.72
CA ALA A 153 27.62 40.13 -10.80
C ALA A 153 27.36 41.51 -11.44
N PRO A 154 27.08 42.54 -10.64
CA PRO A 154 28.08 43.60 -10.60
C PRO A 154 28.46 44.03 -9.17
N GLU A 155 29.65 44.60 -9.11
CA GLU A 155 30.43 44.99 -7.95
C GLU A 155 29.92 46.24 -7.20
N ALA A 156 30.45 46.38 -5.98
CA ALA A 156 30.70 47.59 -5.20
C ALA A 156 29.56 48.19 -4.35
N ASP A 157 29.67 48.02 -3.03
CA ASP A 157 30.08 49.14 -2.17
C ASP A 157 30.66 48.64 -0.83
N MET A 158 31.81 49.20 -0.45
CA MET A 158 32.48 48.97 0.83
C MET A 158 32.09 50.07 1.83
N SER A 159 31.78 49.70 3.07
CA SER A 159 32.10 50.53 4.24
C SER A 159 32.29 49.65 5.48
N ALA A 160 33.26 50.07 6.29
CA ALA A 160 33.84 49.38 7.44
C ALA A 160 33.26 49.87 8.78
N GLU A 161 33.69 49.21 9.87
CA GLU A 161 33.45 49.47 11.31
C GLU A 161 32.07 48.96 11.82
N GLU A 162 31.92 48.18 12.91
CA GLU A 162 32.61 48.02 14.21
C GLU A 162 32.56 46.52 14.64
N ALA A 163 33.60 45.87 15.20
CA ALA A 163 33.85 45.65 16.64
C ALA A 163 32.56 45.50 17.50
N GLN A 164 32.34 44.57 18.44
CA GLN A 164 33.21 43.77 19.30
C GLN A 164 32.33 42.73 20.05
N ALA A 165 32.95 41.67 20.55
CA ALA A 165 32.38 40.64 21.41
C ALA A 165 32.01 41.14 22.82
N VAL A 166 30.98 40.54 23.45
CA VAL A 166 30.90 40.30 24.91
C VAL A 166 30.08 39.02 25.17
N GLU A 167 30.79 37.93 25.48
CA GLU A 167 30.28 36.87 26.35
C GLU A 167 30.49 37.29 27.83
N VAL A 168 29.82 36.55 28.72
CA VAL A 168 29.96 36.47 30.19
C VAL A 168 28.85 37.14 31.00
N ALA A 169 27.89 36.29 31.43
CA ALA A 169 27.40 36.29 32.80
C ALA A 169 26.93 34.87 33.17
N VAL A 170 27.77 34.20 33.97
CA VAL A 170 27.51 32.97 34.72
C VAL A 170 26.86 33.39 36.03
N GLU A 171 25.77 32.73 36.46
CA GLU A 171 25.62 32.25 37.85
C GLU A 171 24.34 31.42 38.06
N GLU A 172 24.55 30.23 38.64
CA GLU A 172 23.73 29.45 39.60
C GLU A 172 22.23 29.17 39.29
N ALA A 173 21.68 27.96 39.45
CA ALA A 173 21.97 26.92 40.43
C ALA A 173 21.44 25.55 39.97
N ALA A 174 22.14 24.50 40.39
CA ALA A 174 21.58 23.17 40.67
C ALA A 174 21.74 22.94 42.21
N PRO A 175 21.36 21.81 42.85
CA PRO A 175 20.75 20.57 42.34
C PRO A 175 19.75 19.87 43.32
N VAL A 176 19.35 18.63 42.97
CA VAL A 176 18.95 17.47 43.84
C VAL A 176 17.55 17.44 44.50
N ALA A 177 16.75 16.39 44.20
CA ALA A 177 16.32 15.36 45.18
C ALA A 177 15.40 14.28 44.58
N GLU A 178 15.78 13.02 44.82
CA GLU A 178 14.97 11.80 44.71
C GLU A 178 13.86 11.79 45.77
N GLU A 179 12.70 11.18 45.48
CA GLU A 179 11.95 10.45 46.51
C GLU A 179 11.18 9.27 45.90
N LYS A 180 11.49 8.08 46.42
CA LYS A 180 10.73 6.84 46.28
C LYS A 180 9.66 6.78 47.38
N ALA A 181 8.45 6.35 47.03
CA ALA A 181 7.46 5.69 47.90
C ALA A 181 6.49 4.96 46.93
N GLU A 182 6.27 3.64 46.86
CA GLU A 182 5.93 2.60 47.86
C GLU A 182 4.81 3.06 48.82
N ALA A 183 3.59 2.51 48.93
CA ALA A 183 2.80 1.44 48.32
C ALA A 183 1.30 1.70 48.72
N PRO A 184 0.41 0.72 49.04
CA PRO A 184 -0.57 0.10 48.14
C PRO A 184 -2.06 0.15 48.61
N ALA A 185 -2.91 -0.52 47.83
CA ALA A 185 -4.17 -1.22 48.18
C ALA A 185 -5.53 -0.46 48.19
N ALA A 186 -6.43 -0.91 47.30
CA ALA A 186 -7.82 -1.28 47.60
C ALA A 186 -8.32 -2.27 46.53
#